data_AF-A0A1U7NUX9-F1
#
_entry.id   AF-A0A1U7NUX9-F1
#
_cell.length_a   1.000
_cell.length_b   1.000
_cell.length_c   1.000
_cell.angle_alpha   90.00
_cell.angle_beta   90.00
_cell.angle_gamma   90.00
#
_symmetry.space_group_name_H-M   'P 1'
#
loop_
_entity.id
_entity.type
_entity.pdbx_description
1 polymer ?
#
loop_
_entity_poly.entity_id
_entity_poly.type
_entity_poly.pdbx_seq_one_letter_code
_entity_poly.pdbx_strand_id
1 'polypeptide(L)'
;MENLFVETPNGQLVSDQHIVSLDIQQTGREDQLRHEVQATLVTGDKQLLTCFQGGRPRDEAQGYVSQLMDQLSVRRFQSLTQAPA
;
A
#
# COMPACT_ATOMS: atom_id res chain seq x y z
N MET A 1 -2.48 -18.31 10.03
CA MET A 1 -1.94 -17.01 9.58
C MET A 1 -3.08 -16.26 8.91
N GLU A 2 -3.57 -15.17 9.49
CA GLU A 2 -4.56 -14.31 8.82
C GLU A 2 -3.85 -13.58 7.69
N ASN A 3 -4.39 -13.51 6.47
CA ASN A 3 -3.78 -12.74 5.37
C ASN A 3 -4.02 -11.24 5.61
N LEU A 4 -3.06 -10.37 5.23
CA LEU A 4 -3.29 -8.93 5.27
C LEU A 4 -3.95 -8.55 3.95
N PHE A 5 -5.17 -8.03 4.04
CA PHE A 5 -5.88 -7.52 2.88
C PHE A 5 -5.94 -6.01 2.97
N VAL A 6 -5.49 -5.35 1.92
CA VAL A 6 -5.64 -3.91 1.75
C VAL A 6 -6.90 -3.67 0.93
N GLU A 7 -7.89 -3.04 1.55
CA GLU A 7 -9.08 -2.59 0.84
C GLU A 7 -8.75 -1.38 -0.03
N THR A 8 -9.06 -1.48 -1.31
CA THR A 8 -8.94 -0.41 -2.29
C THR A 8 -10.23 0.41 -2.32
N PRO A 9 -10.22 1.66 -2.86
CA PRO A 9 -11.39 2.52 -2.85
C PRO A 9 -12.58 2.00 -3.67
N ASN A 10 -12.35 1.01 -4.53
CA ASN A 10 -13.40 0.35 -5.32
C ASN A 10 -14.00 -0.88 -4.60
N GLY A 11 -13.56 -1.18 -3.37
CA GLY A 11 -14.00 -2.33 -2.56
C GLY A 11 -13.26 -3.63 -2.86
N GLN A 12 -12.24 -3.63 -3.72
CA GLN A 12 -11.40 -4.82 -3.94
C GLN A 12 -10.40 -4.99 -2.79
N LEU A 13 -10.21 -6.24 -2.36
CA LEU A 13 -9.22 -6.63 -1.36
C LEU A 13 -7.95 -7.12 -2.06
N VAL A 14 -6.85 -6.42 -1.85
CA VAL A 14 -5.53 -6.80 -2.36
C VAL A 14 -4.76 -7.54 -1.26
N SER A 15 -4.39 -8.78 -1.53
CA SER A 15 -3.55 -9.57 -0.62
C SER A 15 -2.12 -9.04 -0.59
N ASP A 16 -1.53 -8.93 0.60
CA ASP A 16 -0.16 -8.52 0.80
C ASP A 16 0.87 -9.38 0.05
N GLN A 17 0.58 -10.67 -0.08
CA GLN A 17 1.43 -11.63 -0.80
C GLN A 17 1.51 -11.34 -2.30
N HIS A 18 0.56 -10.57 -2.83
CA HIS A 18 0.54 -10.18 -4.24
C HIS A 18 1.13 -8.79 -4.47
N ILE A 19 1.48 -8.03 -3.43
CA ILE A 19 2.06 -6.68 -3.56
C ILE A 19 3.58 -6.80 -3.70
N VAL A 20 4.12 -6.23 -4.78
CA VAL A 20 5.56 -6.22 -5.09
C VAL A 20 6.19 -4.88 -4.73
N SER A 21 5.51 -3.78 -5.03
CA SER A 21 5.94 -2.42 -4.68
C SER A 21 4.76 -1.55 -4.24
N LEU A 22 5.08 -0.50 -3.47
CA LEU A 22 4.17 0.57 -3.12
C LEU A 22 4.78 1.88 -3.63
N ASP A 23 3.99 2.65 -4.36
CA ASP A 23 4.40 3.89 -5.00
C ASP A 23 3.41 5.00 -4.66
N ILE A 24 3.91 6.22 -4.48
CA ILE A 24 3.08 7.41 -4.27
C ILE A 24 3.10 8.23 -5.56
N GLN A 25 1.95 8.36 -6.21
CA GLN A 25 1.78 9.19 -7.39
C GLN A 25 1.12 10.52 -7.03
N GLN A 26 1.72 11.61 -7.49
CA GLN A 26 1.10 12.93 -7.40
C GLN A 26 0.22 13.14 -8.63
N THR A 27 -1.07 13.37 -8.40
CA THR A 27 -2.07 13.63 -9.46
C THR A 27 -2.79 14.96 -9.18
N GLY A 28 -3.43 15.53 -10.20
CA GLY A 28 -4.18 16.79 -10.08
C GLY A 28 -3.42 18.05 -10.50
N ARG A 29 -4.13 19.19 -10.44
CA ARG A 29 -3.59 20.55 -10.73
C ARG A 29 -3.08 21.20 -9.44
N GLU A 30 -2.33 22.30 -9.54
CA GLU A 30 -1.74 23.01 -8.39
C GLU A 30 -2.72 23.30 -7.25
N ASP A 31 -3.98 23.59 -7.57
CA ASP A 31 -5.08 23.87 -6.63
C ASP A 31 -5.75 22.61 -6.04
N GLN A 32 -5.48 21.44 -6.60
CA GLN A 32 -6.13 20.16 -6.26
C GLN A 32 -5.12 19.01 -6.24
N LEU A 33 -3.96 19.25 -5.61
CA LEU A 33 -2.92 18.24 -5.49
C LEU A 33 -3.45 17.02 -4.71
N ARG A 34 -3.39 15.86 -5.36
CA ARG A 34 -3.75 14.55 -4.82
C ARG A 34 -2.51 13.68 -4.75
N HIS A 35 -2.42 12.89 -3.70
CA HIS A 35 -1.39 11.88 -3.55
C HIS A 35 -2.06 10.51 -3.48
N GLU A 36 -1.82 9.71 -4.50
CA GLU A 36 -2.38 8.39 -4.68
C GLU A 36 -1.34 7.35 -4.27
N VAL A 37 -1.71 6.48 -3.34
CA VAL A 37 -0.88 5.32 -3.00
C VAL A 37 -1.31 4.17 -3.89
N GLN A 38 -0.40 3.68 -4.72
CA GLN A 38 -0.63 2.58 -5.64
C GLN A 38 0.25 1.38 -5.26
N ALA A 39 -0.32 0.19 -5.34
CA ALA A 39 0.40 -1.07 -5.23
C ALA A 39 0.64 -1.66 -6.61
N THR A 40 1.87 -2.06 -6.91
CA THR A 40 2.16 -2.90 -8.07
C THR A 40 2.01 -4.35 -7.65
N LEU A 41 1.16 -5.10 -8.34
CA LEU A 41 0.92 -6.50 -8.07
C LEU A 41 1.92 -7.41 -8.78
N VAL A 42 2.01 -8.66 -8.35
CA VAL A 42 2.78 -9.73 -9.03
C VAL A 42 2.35 -9.97 -10.48
N THR A 43 1.11 -9.60 -10.84
CA THR A 43 0.60 -9.65 -12.21
C THR A 43 1.13 -8.50 -13.09
N GLY A 44 1.74 -7.48 -12.49
CA GLY A 44 2.13 -6.23 -13.15
C GLY A 44 1.05 -5.14 -13.09
N ASP A 45 -0.14 -5.46 -12.60
CA ASP A 45 -1.23 -4.50 -12.47
C ASP A 45 -0.95 -3.48 -11.36
N LYS A 46 -1.32 -2.22 -11.59
CA LYS A 46 -1.28 -1.18 -10.56
C LYS A 46 -2.67 -1.01 -9.96
N GLN A 47 -2.77 -1.17 -8.65
CA GLN A 47 -4.00 -1.01 -7.89
C GLN A 47 -3.91 0.24 -7.01
N LEU A 48 -4.91 1.11 -7.10
CA LEU A 48 -5.02 2.26 -6.20
C LEU A 48 -5.47 1.76 -4.82
N LEU A 49 -4.65 1.98 -3.79
CA LEU A 49 -4.98 1.62 -2.41
C LEU A 49 -5.76 2.74 -1.72
N THR A 50 -5.33 3.98 -1.89
CA THR A 50 -5.98 5.15 -1.27
C THR A 50 -5.55 6.44 -1.97
N CYS A 51 -6.31 7.51 -1.74
CA CYS A 51 -6.05 8.84 -2.29
C CYS A 51 -6.20 9.90 -1.18
N PHE A 52 -5.15 10.69 -0.99
CA PHE A 52 -5.09 11.78 -0.03
C PHE A 52 -5.20 13.12 -0.75
N GLN A 53 -6.05 14.02 -0.22
CA GLN A 53 -6.26 15.38 -0.72
C GLN A 53 -6.38 16.35 0.46
N GLY A 54 -5.89 17.58 0.32
CA GLY A 54 -6.04 18.62 1.36
C GLY A 54 -4.72 19.25 1.80
N GLY A 55 -4.57 19.48 3.11
CA GLY A 55 -3.51 20.33 3.67
C GLY A 55 -2.09 19.75 3.63
N ARG A 56 -1.93 18.43 3.81
CA ARG A 56 -0.61 17.73 3.77
C ARG A 56 -0.69 16.34 3.12
N PRO A 57 -1.18 16.23 1.88
CA PRO A 57 -1.50 14.94 1.25
C PRO A 57 -0.26 14.06 1.04
N ARG A 58 0.93 14.66 0.88
CA ARG A 58 2.20 13.94 0.77
C ARG A 58 2.58 13.22 2.06
N ASP A 59 2.53 13.93 3.19
CA ASP A 59 2.92 13.39 4.49
C ASP A 59 1.99 12.25 4.91
N GLU A 60 0.69 12.40 4.65
CA GLU A 60 -0.33 11.36 4.89
C GLU A 60 -0.09 10.12 4.03
N ALA A 61 0.19 10.29 2.73
CA ALA A 61 0.52 9.19 1.84
C ALA A 61 1.80 8.46 2.27
N GLN A 62 2.83 9.19 2.69
CA GLN A 62 4.07 8.60 3.20
C GLN A 62 3.87 7.85 4.52
N GLY A 63 3.08 8.41 5.44
CA GLY A 63 2.71 7.76 6.70
C GLY A 63 1.96 6.44 6.45
N TYR A 64 1.00 6.47 5.54
CA TYR A 64 0.24 5.27 5.15
C TYR A 64 1.13 4.19 4.54
N VAL A 65 2.01 4.54 3.61
CA VAL A 65 2.97 3.57 3.01
C VAL A 65 3.91 3.00 4.07
N SER A 66 4.42 3.85 4.98
CA SER A 66 5.33 3.40 6.05
C SER A 66 4.63 2.42 7.00
N GLN A 67 3.38 2.71 7.38
CA GLN A 67 2.58 1.83 8.22
C GLN A 67 2.27 0.48 7.52
N LEU A 68 1.97 0.51 6.22
CA LEU A 68 1.79 -0.71 5.42
C LEU A 68 3.09 -1.52 5.37
N MET A 69 4.20 -0.88 5.05
CA MET A 69 5.50 -1.54 5.00
C MET A 69 5.91 -2.16 6.34
N ASP A 70 5.61 -1.51 7.46
CA ASP A 70 5.87 -2.05 8.79
C ASP A 70 5.05 -3.32 9.05
N GLN A 71 3.74 -3.28 8.75
CA GLN A 71 2.88 -4.48 8.85
C GLN A 71 3.34 -5.62 7.94
N LEU A 72 3.79 -5.30 6.72
CA LEU A 72 4.34 -6.26 5.76
C LEU A 72 5.67 -6.86 6.26
N SER A 73 6.53 -6.04 6.85
CA SER A 73 7.86 -6.45 7.34
C SER A 73 7.75 -7.35 8.56
N VAL A 74 6.89 -6.99 9.53
CA VAL A 74 6.61 -7.82 10.71
C VAL A 74 6.11 -9.20 10.30
N ARG A 75 5.25 -9.29 9.27
CA ARG A 75 4.74 -10.57 8.75
C ARG A 75 5.80 -11.41 8.06
N ARG A 76 6.59 -10.83 7.14
CA ARG A 76 7.69 -11.58 6.48
C ARG A 76 8.68 -12.12 7.50
N PHE A 77 8.99 -11.35 8.54
CA PHE A 77 9.88 -11.79 9.61
C PHE A 77 9.29 -12.99 10.38
N GLN A 78 8.02 -12.94 10.75
CA GLN A 78 7.32 -14.06 11.41
C GLN A 78 7.30 -15.32 10.54
N SER A 79 7.04 -15.19 9.24
CA SER A 79 7.04 -16.33 8.31
C SER A 79 8.43 -16.98 8.17
N LEU A 80 9.51 -16.20 8.19
CA LEU A 80 10.88 -16.73 8.12
C LEU A 80 11.29 -17.47 9.40
N THR A 81 10.85 -16.99 10.57
CA THR A 81 11.13 -17.67 11.85
C THR A 81 10.33 -18.96 12.08
N GLN A 82 9.31 -19.23 11.26
CA GLN A 82 8.48 -20.43 11.35
C GLN A 82 8.76 -21.48 10.27
N ALA A 83 9.86 -21.36 9.52
CA ALA A 83 10.25 -22.39 8.55
C ALA A 83 10.50 -23.73 9.27
N PRO A 84 9.75 -24.81 8.94
CA PRO A 84 10.03 -26.13 9.51
C PRO A 84 11.39 -26.62 9.00
N ALA A 85 12.20 -27.14 9.93
CA ALA A 85 13.48 -27.80 9.67
C ALA A 85 13.33 -29.08 8.85
#